data_AF-A0A7J0D3S7-F1
#
_entry.id   AF-A0A7J0D3S7-F1
#
_cell.length_a   1.000
_cell.length_b   1.000
_cell.length_c   1.000
_cell.angle_alpha   90.00
_cell.angle_beta   90.00
_cell.angle_gamma   90.00
#
_symmetry.space_group_name_H-M   'P 1'
#
loop_
_entity.id
_entity.type
_entity.pdbx_description
1 polymer ?
#
loop_
_entity_poly.entity_id
_entity_poly.type
_entity_poly.pdbx_seq_one_letter_code
_entity_poly.pdbx_strand_id
1 'polypeptide(L)'
;MILFSESVPPKDSMGEIMRTLFRSTGVAAATAAVLMTATGTATAAPVGWSMPGGQGSTYGTANFYNRSVGISGRVESHWSGCVQAVFQTDPGNAFETRTACNNHTTTFGFTIPTDFPGGANKVFVTLAKINQNGTLEWLGARTLNRP
;
A
#
# COMPACT_ATOMS: atom_id res chain seq x y z
N MET A 1 -43.43 16.81 -47.74
CA MET A 1 -44.48 16.11 -46.97
C MET A 1 -44.06 14.66 -46.89
N ILE A 2 -43.53 14.26 -45.74
CA ILE A 2 -43.03 12.91 -45.45
C ILE A 2 -44.14 12.18 -44.68
N LEU A 3 -44.37 10.91 -44.99
CA LEU A 3 -44.56 9.83 -44.00
C LEU A 3 -44.51 8.49 -44.74
N PHE A 4 -43.35 7.84 -44.67
CA PHE A 4 -43.12 6.43 -45.03
C PHE A 4 -43.48 5.53 -43.83
N SER A 5 -43.99 4.35 -44.16
CA SER A 5 -44.20 3.19 -43.28
C SER A 5 -42.95 2.31 -43.32
N GLU A 6 -42.41 1.84 -42.19
CA GLU A 6 -41.41 0.75 -42.11
C GLU A 6 -41.39 0.22 -40.65
N SER A 7 -41.90 -0.98 -40.39
CA SER A 7 -41.26 -2.31 -40.52
C SER A 7 -40.41 -2.67 -39.28
N VAL A 8 -40.76 -3.80 -38.65
CA VAL A 8 -40.09 -4.37 -37.47
C VAL A 8 -38.77 -5.02 -37.91
N PRO A 9 -37.61 -4.74 -37.29
CA PRO A 9 -36.35 -5.30 -37.76
C PRO A 9 -36.11 -6.77 -37.29
N PRO A 10 -35.41 -7.58 -38.12
CA PRO A 10 -35.22 -9.01 -37.92
C PRO A 10 -34.09 -9.37 -36.94
N LYS A 11 -34.20 -10.58 -36.35
CA LYS A 11 -33.11 -11.29 -35.65
C LYS A 11 -32.08 -11.73 -36.68
N ASP A 12 -30.97 -10.99 -36.80
CA ASP A 12 -29.64 -11.48 -37.17
C ASP A 12 -28.68 -10.28 -37.21
N SER A 13 -27.90 -10.08 -36.15
CA SER A 13 -26.80 -9.10 -36.12
C SER A 13 -25.61 -9.72 -35.39
N MET A 14 -24.97 -10.67 -36.07
CA MET A 14 -23.68 -11.18 -35.68
C MET A 14 -22.61 -10.30 -36.35
N GLY A 15 -22.21 -9.21 -35.68
CA GLY A 15 -21.01 -8.48 -36.13
C GLY A 15 -20.93 -6.97 -35.93
N GLU A 16 -21.24 -6.39 -34.76
CA GLU A 16 -20.75 -5.02 -34.46
C GLU A 16 -20.77 -4.59 -32.99
N ILE A 17 -20.64 -5.51 -32.04
CA ILE A 17 -20.56 -5.17 -30.59
C ILE A 17 -19.18 -5.50 -30.00
N MET A 18 -18.20 -5.81 -30.86
CA MET A 18 -16.80 -6.06 -30.49
C MET A 18 -15.91 -4.86 -30.84
N ARG A 19 -16.25 -3.65 -30.39
CA ARG A 19 -15.28 -2.53 -30.46
C ARG A 19 -15.56 -1.29 -29.63
N THR A 20 -16.23 -1.36 -28.49
CA THR A 20 -16.30 -0.17 -27.63
C THR A 20 -16.42 -0.56 -26.17
N LEU A 21 -15.26 -0.68 -25.49
CA LEU A 21 -15.08 -0.46 -24.04
C LEU A 21 -13.63 -0.72 -23.54
N PHE A 22 -12.68 -1.07 -24.42
CA PHE A 22 -11.22 -1.07 -24.11
C PHE A 22 -10.50 0.15 -24.67
N ARG A 23 -10.98 1.36 -24.34
CA ARG A 23 -10.18 2.58 -24.45
C ARG A 23 -10.24 3.31 -23.11
N SER A 24 -9.07 3.64 -22.59
CA SER A 24 -8.80 4.38 -21.36
C SER A 24 -8.74 3.56 -20.07
N THR A 25 -7.53 3.11 -19.75
CA THR A 25 -6.93 3.41 -18.45
C THR A 25 -5.44 3.61 -18.73
N GLY A 26 -5.04 4.88 -18.81
CA GLY A 26 -3.65 5.24 -18.98
C GLY A 26 -2.83 4.65 -17.85
N VAL A 27 -1.74 3.98 -18.19
CA VAL A 27 -0.69 3.66 -17.23
C VAL A 27 -0.06 4.99 -16.83
N ALA A 28 -0.63 5.63 -15.80
CA ALA A 28 0.02 6.73 -15.13
C ALA A 28 1.23 6.15 -14.40
N ALA A 29 2.39 6.20 -15.07
CA ALA A 29 3.68 6.11 -14.40
C ALA A 29 3.81 7.36 -13.51
N ALA A 30 3.17 7.32 -12.34
CA ALA A 30 3.42 8.28 -11.29
C ALA A 30 4.84 8.02 -10.78
N THR A 31 5.81 8.71 -11.37
CA THR A 31 7.08 8.97 -10.70
C THR A 31 6.72 9.76 -9.44
N ALA A 32 6.60 9.05 -8.32
CA ALA A 32 6.49 9.67 -7.03
C ALA A 32 7.78 10.46 -6.82
N ALA A 33 7.71 11.78 -7.04
CA ALA A 33 8.74 12.68 -6.59
C ALA A 33 8.86 12.51 -5.07
N VAL A 34 9.99 11.95 -4.63
CA VAL A 34 10.33 11.84 -3.22
C VAL A 34 10.59 13.27 -2.72
N LEU A 35 9.55 13.92 -2.23
CA LEU A 35 9.69 15.11 -1.41
C LEU A 35 10.31 14.67 -0.07
N MET A 36 11.64 14.68 -0.01
CA MET A 36 12.40 14.52 1.24
C MET A 36 12.29 15.78 2.11
N THR A 37 11.07 16.19 2.46
CA THR A 37 10.84 17.26 3.44
C THR A 37 10.48 16.66 4.78
N ALA A 38 11.49 16.21 5.53
CA ALA A 38 11.41 16.09 6.98
C ALA A 38 12.83 16.01 7.58
N THR A 39 13.60 17.09 7.53
CA THR A 39 14.73 17.28 8.44
C THR A 39 14.21 17.71 9.82
N GLY A 40 13.39 16.85 10.44
CA GLY A 40 13.19 16.90 11.89
C GLY A 40 14.41 16.29 12.56
N THR A 41 14.90 16.88 13.64
CA THR A 41 15.79 16.15 14.55
C THR A 41 14.97 15.03 15.19
N ALA A 42 15.42 13.78 15.03
CA ALA A 42 14.78 12.66 15.71
C ALA A 42 14.75 12.96 17.20
N THR A 43 13.56 12.92 17.78
CA THR A 43 13.37 13.27 19.19
C THR A 43 13.78 12.12 20.12
N ALA A 44 14.07 10.96 19.54
CA ALA A 44 14.45 9.74 20.24
C ALA A 44 15.31 8.84 19.33
N ALA A 45 15.99 7.86 19.93
CA ALA A 45 16.76 6.86 19.19
C ALA A 45 15.87 6.05 18.23
N PRO A 46 16.38 5.63 17.06
CA PRO A 46 15.67 4.75 16.14
C PRO A 46 15.24 3.45 16.83
N VAL A 47 14.00 3.01 16.59
CA VAL A 47 13.47 1.74 17.10
C VAL A 47 13.42 0.73 15.97
N GLY A 48 14.24 -0.32 16.06
CA GLY A 48 14.31 -1.39 15.06
C GLY A 48 13.21 -2.43 15.23
N TRP A 49 12.83 -3.08 14.13
CA TRP A 49 12.01 -4.29 14.16
C TRP A 49 12.54 -5.38 13.23
N SER A 50 12.18 -6.61 13.56
CA SER A 50 12.48 -7.80 12.79
C SER A 50 11.32 -8.78 12.93
N MET A 51 10.72 -9.14 11.80
CA MET A 51 9.64 -10.13 11.70
C MET A 51 9.99 -11.10 10.57
N PRO A 52 10.88 -12.08 10.81
CA PRO A 52 11.07 -13.19 9.91
C PRO A 52 9.82 -14.07 9.90
N GLY A 53 9.47 -14.63 8.75
CA GLY A 53 8.33 -15.54 8.60
C GLY A 53 8.49 -16.42 7.37
N GLY A 54 7.73 -17.52 7.32
CA GLY A 54 7.85 -18.51 6.25
C GLY A 54 7.32 -18.05 4.89
N GLN A 55 6.18 -17.35 4.88
CA GLN A 55 5.58 -16.82 3.64
C GLN A 55 6.04 -15.40 3.33
N GLY A 56 6.54 -14.68 4.31
CA GLY A 56 7.11 -13.35 4.13
C GLY A 56 7.76 -12.84 5.38
N SER A 57 8.56 -11.79 5.21
CA SER A 57 9.33 -11.17 6.27
C SER A 57 9.33 -9.65 6.17
N THR A 58 9.53 -8.95 7.29
CA THR A 58 9.79 -7.50 7.26
C THR A 58 10.79 -7.07 8.32
N TYR A 59 11.59 -6.08 7.96
CA TYR A 59 12.66 -5.53 8.78
C TYR A 59 12.74 -4.03 8.56
N GLY A 60 13.21 -3.30 9.58
CA GLY A 60 13.47 -1.88 9.41
C GLY A 60 13.65 -1.13 10.72
N THR A 61 13.58 0.19 10.62
CA THR A 61 13.72 1.13 11.73
C THR A 61 12.66 2.24 11.66
N ALA A 62 12.14 2.62 12.82
CA ALA A 62 11.24 3.74 12.98
C ALA A 62 11.93 4.86 13.78
N ASN A 63 11.95 6.06 13.19
CA ASN A 63 12.47 7.29 13.80
C ASN A 63 11.29 8.16 14.24
N PHE A 64 11.16 8.38 15.54
CA PHE A 64 10.10 9.20 16.10
C PHE A 64 10.51 10.68 16.13
N TYR A 65 9.78 11.51 15.40
CA TYR A 65 9.89 12.96 15.42
C TYR A 65 8.70 13.56 16.18
N ASN A 66 8.77 14.87 16.44
CA ASN A 66 7.74 15.57 17.22
C ASN A 66 6.33 15.54 16.59
N ARG A 67 6.25 15.45 15.25
CA ARG A 67 4.99 15.45 14.48
C ARG A 67 5.01 14.50 13.28
N SER A 68 5.91 13.53 13.28
CA SER A 68 5.98 12.53 12.23
C SER A 68 6.76 11.30 12.69
N VAL A 69 6.63 10.22 11.94
CA VAL A 69 7.45 9.03 12.11
C VAL A 69 8.12 8.69 10.78
N GLY A 70 9.44 8.68 10.75
CA GLY A 70 10.19 8.19 9.59
C GLY A 70 10.34 6.68 9.67
N ILE A 71 9.92 5.98 8.64
CA ILE A 71 9.98 4.51 8.55
C ILE A 71 10.82 4.13 7.36
N SER A 72 11.84 3.31 7.60
CA SER A 72 12.69 2.74 6.55
C SER A 72 12.89 1.25 6.77
N GLY A 73 13.00 0.48 5.69
CA GLY A 73 13.12 -0.96 5.81
C GLY A 73 12.84 -1.70 4.52
N ARG A 74 12.45 -2.98 4.67
CA ARG A 74 12.05 -3.85 3.57
C ARG A 74 10.95 -4.82 3.98
N VAL A 75 10.17 -5.23 3.00
CA VAL A 75 9.20 -6.33 3.08
C VAL A 75 9.56 -7.34 2.00
N GLU A 76 9.49 -8.61 2.35
CA GLU A 76 9.90 -9.73 1.51
C GLU A 76 8.73 -10.69 1.38
N SER A 77 8.38 -11.04 0.15
CA SER A 77 7.55 -12.21 -0.13
C SER A 77 8.50 -13.38 -0.42
N HIS A 78 8.25 -14.53 0.19
CA HIS A 78 9.05 -15.75 -0.04
C HIS A 78 8.26 -16.82 -0.83
N TRP A 79 7.17 -16.40 -1.49
CA TRP A 79 6.24 -17.28 -2.21
C TRP A 79 5.68 -16.59 -3.46
N SER A 80 4.93 -17.33 -4.27
CA SER A 80 4.31 -16.81 -5.51
C SER A 80 3.17 -15.81 -5.27
N GLY A 81 2.71 -15.64 -4.03
CA GLY A 81 1.69 -14.64 -3.69
C GLY A 81 2.29 -13.33 -3.18
N CYS A 82 1.40 -12.51 -2.63
CA CYS A 82 1.74 -11.19 -2.11
C CYS A 82 1.73 -11.15 -0.59
N VAL A 83 2.63 -10.35 -0.03
CA VAL A 83 2.74 -10.04 1.40
C VAL A 83 2.70 -8.53 1.54
N GLN A 84 1.93 -8.05 2.50
CA GLN A 84 1.75 -6.64 2.79
C GLN A 84 2.19 -6.34 4.22
N ALA A 85 3.09 -5.37 4.35
CA ALA A 85 3.40 -4.72 5.61
C ALA A 85 2.50 -3.49 5.77
N VAL A 86 1.78 -3.42 6.87
CA VAL A 86 0.92 -2.31 7.27
C VAL A 86 1.58 -1.60 8.44
N PHE A 87 1.74 -0.29 8.33
CA PHE A 87 2.30 0.56 9.35
C PHE A 87 1.20 1.49 9.83
N GLN A 88 0.91 1.53 11.13
CA GLN A 88 -0.09 2.41 11.71
C GLN A 88 0.48 3.15 12.90
N THR A 89 0.27 4.46 12.97
CA THR A 89 0.70 5.29 14.10
C THR A 89 -0.39 5.45 15.15
N ASP A 90 0.01 5.57 16.40
CA ASP A 90 -0.87 5.91 17.53
C ASP A 90 -0.15 6.87 18.50
N PRO A 91 -0.79 7.99 18.91
CA PRO A 91 -2.06 8.52 18.40
C PRO A 91 -1.96 9.03 16.95
N GLY A 92 -3.11 9.17 16.28
CA GLY A 92 -3.22 9.75 14.93
C GLY A 92 -3.78 8.80 13.87
N ASN A 93 -3.69 7.48 14.08
CA ASN A 93 -4.23 6.44 13.17
C ASN A 93 -3.83 6.61 11.69
N ALA A 94 -2.73 7.31 11.42
CA ALA A 94 -2.21 7.43 10.08
C ALA A 94 -1.59 6.09 9.70
N PHE A 95 -1.88 5.61 8.50
CA PHE A 95 -1.42 4.31 8.05
C PHE A 95 -0.75 4.39 6.68
N GLU A 96 0.22 3.52 6.50
CA GLU A 96 0.97 3.33 5.26
C GLU A 96 1.09 1.84 4.99
N THR A 97 1.12 1.44 3.72
CA THR A 97 1.23 0.02 3.36
C THR A 97 2.32 -0.19 2.33
N ARG A 98 3.01 -1.33 2.41
CA ARG A 98 4.04 -1.74 1.46
C ARG A 98 3.84 -3.20 1.12
N THR A 99 3.81 -3.50 -0.17
CA THR A 99 3.55 -4.85 -0.67
C THR A 99 4.75 -5.39 -1.43
N ALA A 100 5.05 -6.67 -1.23
CA ALA A 100 5.96 -7.46 -2.04
C ALA A 100 5.21 -8.68 -2.59
N CYS A 101 5.45 -9.03 -3.85
CA CYS A 101 4.77 -10.16 -4.52
C CYS A 101 5.77 -11.01 -5.30
N ASN A 102 5.40 -12.25 -5.64
CA ASN A 102 6.16 -13.10 -6.56
C ASN A 102 7.62 -13.35 -6.13
N ASN A 103 7.82 -13.74 -4.86
CA ASN A 103 9.12 -14.01 -4.28
C ASN A 103 10.11 -12.83 -4.42
N HIS A 104 9.62 -11.61 -4.14
CA HIS A 104 10.37 -10.37 -4.31
C HIS A 104 10.58 -9.64 -2.99
N THR A 105 11.59 -8.77 -2.97
CA THR A 105 11.88 -7.86 -1.86
C THR A 105 11.58 -6.43 -2.26
N THR A 106 10.71 -5.76 -1.52
CA THR A 106 10.40 -4.34 -1.69
C THR A 106 11.02 -3.54 -0.55
N THR A 107 11.97 -2.67 -0.86
CA THR A 107 12.52 -1.69 0.08
C THR A 107 11.62 -0.45 0.17
N PHE A 108 11.61 0.21 1.32
CA PHE A 108 10.83 1.42 1.52
C PHE A 108 11.53 2.42 2.45
N GLY A 109 11.21 3.70 2.24
CA GLY A 109 11.59 4.82 3.09
C GLY A 109 10.54 5.90 2.93
N PHE A 110 9.73 6.13 3.96
CA PHE A 110 8.65 7.12 3.95
C PHE A 110 8.48 7.75 5.33
N THR A 111 7.75 8.85 5.37
CA THR A 111 7.44 9.55 6.63
C THR A 111 5.93 9.59 6.78
N ILE A 112 5.43 9.07 7.90
CA ILE A 112 4.02 9.19 8.27
C ILE A 112 3.85 10.50 9.05
N PRO A 113 3.11 11.50 8.53
CA PRO A 113 2.77 12.68 9.31
C PRO A 113 1.85 12.29 10.47
N THR A 114 2.06 12.89 11.64
CA THR A 114 1.23 12.67 12.82
C THR A 114 0.74 14.03 13.30
N ASP A 115 -0.47 14.42 12.92
CA ASP A 115 -1.06 15.73 13.25
C ASP A 115 -1.51 15.85 14.72
N PHE A 116 -0.97 15.01 15.60
CA PHE A 116 -1.26 15.00 17.02
C PHE A 116 -0.19 15.80 17.80
N PRO A 117 -0.58 16.69 18.73
CA PRO A 117 0.37 17.37 19.61
C PRO A 117 1.23 16.38 20.40
N GLY A 118 2.55 16.47 20.25
CA GLY A 118 3.50 15.52 20.84
C GLY A 118 3.85 14.34 19.94
N GLY A 119 3.18 14.17 18.80
CA GLY A 119 3.46 13.16 17.79
C GLY A 119 2.94 11.76 18.14
N ALA A 120 3.21 10.79 17.27
CA ALA A 120 2.92 9.40 17.59
C ALA A 120 3.85 8.87 18.68
N ASN A 121 3.28 8.08 19.59
CA ASN A 121 4.00 7.40 20.66
C ASN A 121 4.23 5.92 20.33
N LYS A 122 3.49 5.39 19.36
CA LYS A 122 3.56 3.99 18.94
C LYS A 122 3.44 3.87 17.43
N VAL A 123 4.06 2.82 16.90
CA VAL A 123 3.84 2.33 15.54
C VAL A 123 3.51 0.85 15.63
N PHE A 124 2.38 0.45 15.07
CA PHE A 124 2.04 -0.93 14.82
C PHE A 124 2.55 -1.31 13.43
N VAL A 125 3.45 -2.29 13.37
CA VAL A 125 3.88 -2.92 12.13
C VAL A 125 3.22 -4.28 12.07
N THR A 126 2.38 -4.50 11.06
CA THR A 126 1.66 -5.74 10.89
C THR A 126 1.97 -6.34 9.53
N LEU A 127 2.30 -7.62 9.50
CA LEU A 127 2.57 -8.36 8.28
C LEU A 127 1.37 -9.26 7.96
N ALA A 128 0.85 -9.17 6.75
CA ALA A 128 -0.24 -10.01 6.27
C ALA A 128 0.12 -10.63 4.91
N LYS A 129 -0.35 -11.85 4.65
CA LYS A 129 -0.42 -12.37 3.28
C LYS A 129 -1.73 -11.92 2.62
N ILE A 130 -1.67 -11.67 1.33
CA ILE A 130 -2.85 -11.43 0.49
C ILE A 130 -3.20 -12.75 -0.17
N ASN A 131 -4.36 -13.29 0.17
CA ASN A 131 -4.91 -14.50 -0.42
C ASN A 131 -5.40 -14.25 -1.85
N GLN A 132 -5.57 -15.31 -2.63
CA GLN A 132 -6.06 -15.22 -4.02
C GLN A 132 -7.45 -14.60 -4.15
N ASN A 133 -8.26 -14.69 -3.10
CA ASN A 133 -9.58 -14.05 -3.00
C ASN A 133 -9.52 -12.58 -2.54
N GLY A 134 -8.34 -12.00 -2.39
CA GLY A 134 -8.12 -10.62 -1.93
C GLY A 134 -8.20 -10.42 -0.42
N THR A 135 -8.44 -11.47 0.37
CA THR A 135 -8.46 -11.37 1.85
C THR A 135 -7.06 -11.27 2.44
N LEU A 136 -6.95 -10.56 3.56
CA LEU A 136 -5.71 -10.46 4.33
C LEU A 136 -5.69 -11.52 5.43
N GLU A 137 -4.62 -12.31 5.49
CA GLU A 137 -4.35 -13.20 6.62
C GLU A 137 -3.10 -12.73 7.36
N TRP A 138 -3.26 -12.45 8.65
CA TRP A 138 -2.20 -11.92 9.49
C TRP A 138 -1.12 -12.97 9.76
N LEU A 139 0.12 -12.61 9.42
CA LEU A 139 1.31 -13.44 9.65
C LEU A 139 2.05 -13.06 10.93
N GLY A 140 1.99 -11.78 11.33
CA GLY A 140 2.65 -11.30 12.54
C GLY A 140 2.45 -9.81 12.78
N ALA A 141 2.72 -9.38 14.01
CA ALA A 141 2.63 -7.98 14.41
C ALA A 141 3.75 -7.61 15.38
N ARG A 142 4.21 -6.36 15.30
CA ARG A 142 5.11 -5.75 16.27
C ARG A 142 4.65 -4.34 16.60
N THR A 143 4.68 -4.01 17.88
CA THR A 143 4.49 -2.64 18.36
C THR A 143 5.85 -2.04 18.67
N LEU A 144 6.11 -0.87 18.08
CA LEU A 144 7.30 -0.06 18.34
C LEU A 144 6.85 1.10 19.21
N ASN A 145 7.38 1.18 20.43
CA ASN A 145 7.12 2.30 21.32
C ASN A 145 8.20 3.35 21.12
N ARG A 146 7.82 4.62 21.12
CA ARG A 146 8.76 5.73 21.20
C ARG A 146 9.61 5.59 22.48
N PRO A 147 10.96 5.68 22.38
CA PRO A 147 11.84 5.64 23.54
C PRO A 147 11.60 6.76 24.53
#